data_AF-A0AAE3DJ96-F1
#
_entry.id   AF-A0AAE3DJ96-F1
#
_cell.length_a   1.000
_cell.length_b   1.000
_cell.length_c   1.000
_cell.angle_alpha   90.00
_cell.angle_beta   90.00
_cell.angle_gamma   90.00
#
_symmetry.space_group_name_H-M   'P 1'
#
loop_
_entity.id
_entity.type
_entity.pdbx_description
1 polymer ?
#
loop_
_entity_poly.entity_id
_entity_poly.type
_entity_poly.pdbx_seq_one_letter_code
_entity_poly.pdbx_strand_id
1 'polypeptide(L)'
;MKEKLKELIHAVTEKGANGLEKARSAGTAKKVVTVVGAFLTVVIVLIVCVKALSYLMTSVCNFVDTHFFGVAASAAGISYLVLQHNEKLTKQKKLEAEKQAGLDNQRQRFVKGCYKRVGHFLFTNIFTAPNFQDLTSCSRPIRPEDMGNERLDAYALNGVMYLRFTIPKTTSELLDMELIRSVIQGLCDLKIKTGGLAPFIAAGENQYLYVDKVEDMQTSVLLTFVLDFDDTYIQQAAYQQAMNDMIARENSERSLKDRDYD
;
A
#
# COMPACT_ATOMS: atom_id res chain seq x y z
N MET A 1 50.31 24.81 -26.79
CA MET A 1 48.93 24.49 -27.27
C MET A 1 48.91 24.21 -28.77
N LYS A 2 49.37 25.13 -29.64
CA LYS A 2 49.49 24.88 -31.09
C LYS A 2 50.47 23.75 -31.44
N GLU A 3 51.61 23.64 -30.74
CA GLU A 3 52.67 22.72 -31.14
C GLU A 3 52.34 21.24 -30.91
N LYS A 4 51.79 20.86 -29.75
CA LYS A 4 51.41 19.46 -29.48
C LYS A 4 50.27 18.94 -30.38
N LEU A 5 49.33 19.82 -30.75
CA LEU A 5 48.28 19.49 -31.73
C LEU A 5 48.89 19.35 -33.13
N LYS A 6 49.82 20.23 -33.49
CA LYS A 6 50.53 20.20 -34.77
C LYS A 6 51.37 18.93 -34.91
N GLU A 7 52.06 18.49 -33.86
CA GLU A 7 52.80 17.22 -33.83
C GLU A 7 51.89 16.00 -33.99
N LEU A 8 50.73 15.99 -33.32
CA LEU A 8 49.74 14.91 -33.46
C LEU A 8 49.13 14.86 -34.85
N ILE A 9 48.79 16.02 -35.42
CA ILE A 9 48.31 16.11 -36.81
C ILE A 9 49.40 15.59 -37.75
N HIS A 10 50.66 16.00 -37.56
CA HIS A 10 51.79 15.58 -38.38
C HIS A 10 52.00 14.06 -38.34
N ALA A 11 52.01 13.47 -37.13
CA ALA A 11 52.18 12.03 -36.94
C ALA A 11 51.00 11.21 -37.51
N VAL A 12 49.78 11.76 -37.50
CA VAL A 12 48.60 11.14 -38.12
C VAL A 12 48.65 11.24 -39.64
N THR A 13 49.04 12.39 -40.20
CA THR A 13 49.23 12.53 -41.67
C THR A 13 50.34 11.63 -42.18
N GLU A 14 51.43 11.47 -41.43
CA GLU A 14 52.56 10.63 -41.81
C GLU A 14 52.20 9.13 -41.75
N LYS A 15 51.49 8.68 -40.70
CA LYS A 15 50.98 7.30 -40.62
C LYS A 15 49.90 7.01 -41.65
N GLY A 16 49.04 7.99 -41.96
CA GLY A 16 48.02 7.89 -43.00
C GLY A 16 48.62 7.78 -44.41
N ALA A 17 49.63 8.60 -44.71
CA ALA A 17 50.37 8.57 -45.97
C ALA A 17 51.12 7.24 -46.15
N ASN A 18 51.85 6.80 -45.13
CA ASN A 18 52.58 5.52 -45.15
C ASN A 18 51.67 4.31 -45.30
N GLY A 19 50.46 4.34 -44.71
CA GLY A 19 49.45 3.29 -44.89
C GLY A 19 48.86 3.25 -46.30
N LEU A 20 48.67 4.42 -46.93
CA LEU A 20 48.13 4.56 -48.29
C LEU A 20 49.15 4.15 -49.36
N GLU A 21 50.44 4.42 -49.16
CA GLU A 21 51.50 3.99 -50.08
C GLU A 21 51.70 2.48 -50.06
N LYS A 22 51.69 1.86 -48.87
CA LYS A 22 51.83 0.40 -48.70
C LYS A 22 50.62 -0.38 -49.25
N ALA A 23 49.46 0.26 -49.28
CA ALA A 23 48.24 -0.25 -49.90
C ALA A 23 48.27 -0.23 -51.44
N ARG A 24 49.05 0.68 -52.04
CA ARG A 24 49.11 0.88 -53.50
C ARG A 24 50.00 -0.15 -54.20
N SER A 25 50.95 -0.76 -53.49
CA SER A 25 51.92 -1.74 -54.02
C SER A 25 51.43 -3.20 -54.05
N ALA A 26 50.32 -3.54 -53.40
CA ALA A 26 49.76 -4.90 -53.35
C ALA A 26 48.50 -4.98 -54.26
N GLY A 27 48.70 -5.40 -55.51
CA GLY A 27 47.77 -5.22 -56.65
C GLY A 27 46.39 -5.88 -56.64
N THR A 28 45.85 -6.40 -55.53
CA THR A 28 44.51 -7.06 -55.53
C THR A 28 43.77 -6.90 -54.19
N ALA A 29 43.48 -5.66 -53.79
CA ALA A 29 42.51 -5.38 -52.71
C ALA A 29 41.97 -3.93 -52.72
N LYS A 30 41.82 -3.31 -53.90
CA LYS A 30 41.55 -1.86 -54.03
C LYS A 30 40.32 -1.34 -53.28
N LYS A 31 39.23 -2.14 -53.17
CA LYS A 31 38.00 -1.78 -52.42
C LYS A 31 38.11 -2.05 -50.92
N VAL A 32 38.70 -3.17 -50.50
CA VAL A 32 38.77 -3.54 -49.08
C VAL A 32 39.77 -2.64 -48.34
N VAL A 33 40.90 -2.33 -48.97
CA VAL A 33 41.94 -1.49 -48.34
C VAL A 33 41.52 -0.02 -48.26
N THR A 34 40.75 0.47 -49.24
CA THR A 34 40.18 1.82 -49.17
C THR A 34 39.10 1.94 -48.09
N VAL A 35 38.25 0.91 -47.92
CA VAL A 35 37.25 0.88 -46.84
C VAL A 35 37.91 0.80 -45.45
N VAL A 36 38.93 -0.04 -45.28
CA VAL A 36 39.67 -0.16 -44.01
C VAL A 36 40.45 1.13 -43.69
N GLY A 37 41.08 1.76 -44.70
CA GLY A 37 41.74 3.05 -44.53
C GLY A 37 40.79 4.21 -44.20
N ALA A 38 39.62 4.24 -44.83
CA ALA A 38 38.55 5.20 -44.50
C ALA A 38 38.02 4.97 -43.08
N PHE A 39 37.86 3.72 -42.65
CA PHE A 39 37.45 3.41 -41.29
C PHE A 39 38.48 3.85 -40.24
N LEU A 40 39.77 3.57 -40.47
CA LEU A 40 40.86 4.00 -39.60
C LEU A 40 40.95 5.52 -39.45
N THR A 41 40.77 6.26 -40.54
CA THR A 41 40.78 7.73 -40.51
C THR A 41 39.60 8.29 -39.71
N VAL A 42 38.39 7.74 -39.88
CA VAL A 42 37.22 8.11 -39.07
C VAL A 42 37.45 7.84 -37.58
N VAL A 43 38.00 6.68 -37.23
CA VAL A 43 38.31 6.34 -35.82
C VAL A 43 39.33 7.31 -35.22
N ILE A 44 40.36 7.68 -35.96
CA ILE A 44 41.38 8.63 -35.48
C ILE A 44 40.75 10.02 -35.25
N VAL A 45 39.90 10.49 -36.16
CA VAL A 45 39.17 11.76 -36.00
C VAL A 45 38.29 11.72 -34.75
N LEU A 46 37.58 10.62 -34.52
CA LEU A 46 36.76 10.43 -33.31
C LEU A 46 37.57 10.49 -32.03
N ILE A 47 38.74 9.84 -31.99
CA ILE A 47 39.65 9.87 -30.83
C ILE A 47 40.14 11.32 -30.57
N VAL A 48 40.49 12.05 -31.62
CA VAL A 48 40.91 13.45 -31.51
C VAL A 48 39.77 14.32 -30.99
N CYS A 49 38.55 14.15 -31.49
CA CYS A 49 37.37 14.87 -31.02
C CYS A 49 37.06 14.58 -29.55
N VAL A 50 37.08 13.31 -29.13
CA VAL A 50 36.84 12.92 -27.73
C VAL A 50 37.90 13.52 -26.80
N LYS A 51 39.18 13.51 -27.21
CA LYS A 51 40.24 14.16 -26.42
C LYS A 51 40.10 15.67 -26.38
N ALA A 52 39.77 16.32 -27.50
CA ALA A 52 39.53 17.76 -27.53
C ALA A 52 38.36 18.15 -26.62
N LEU A 53 37.29 17.36 -26.62
CA LEU A 53 36.14 17.56 -25.72
C LEU A 53 36.53 17.39 -24.25
N SER A 54 37.35 16.38 -23.94
CA SER A 54 37.87 16.15 -22.59
C SER A 54 38.70 17.35 -22.11
N TYR A 55 39.62 17.87 -22.93
CA TYR A 55 40.41 19.05 -22.59
C TYR A 55 39.55 20.32 -22.44
N LEU A 56 38.51 20.47 -23.28
CA LEU A 56 37.55 21.56 -23.15
C LEU A 56 36.82 21.50 -21.81
N MET A 57 36.30 20.32 -21.44
CA MET A 57 35.62 20.12 -20.16
C MET A 57 36.56 20.36 -18.98
N THR A 58 37.81 19.90 -19.04
CA THR A 58 38.83 20.20 -18.01
C THR A 58 39.11 21.69 -17.90
N SER A 59 39.17 22.41 -19.03
CA SER A 59 39.35 23.86 -19.04
C SER A 59 38.16 24.60 -18.44
N VAL A 60 36.93 24.13 -18.70
CA VAL A 60 35.71 24.69 -18.09
C VAL A 60 35.70 24.43 -16.59
N CYS A 61 36.01 23.22 -16.13
CA CYS A 61 36.12 22.91 -14.70
C CYS A 61 37.17 23.78 -14.01
N ASN A 62 38.38 23.89 -14.58
CA ASN A 62 39.43 24.74 -14.01
C ASN A 62 39.02 26.23 -13.97
N PHE A 63 38.33 26.73 -15.00
CA PHE A 63 37.83 28.11 -15.02
C PHE A 63 36.78 28.35 -13.92
N VAL A 64 35.86 27.41 -13.74
CA VAL A 64 34.84 27.46 -12.67
C VAL A 64 35.50 27.35 -11.30
N ASP A 65 36.47 26.47 -11.10
CA ASP A 65 37.21 26.32 -9.84
C ASP A 65 38.06 27.56 -9.52
N THR A 66 38.58 28.26 -10.52
CA THR A 66 39.45 29.42 -10.29
C THR A 66 38.66 30.71 -10.08
N HIS A 67 37.53 30.89 -10.77
CA HIS A 67 36.78 32.16 -10.79
C HIS A 67 35.42 32.11 -10.09
N PHE A 68 34.82 30.93 -9.95
CA PHE A 68 33.45 30.74 -9.45
C PHE A 68 33.38 29.72 -8.31
N PHE A 69 34.51 29.40 -7.65
CA PHE A 69 34.57 28.43 -6.54
C PHE A 69 33.49 28.67 -5.48
N GLY A 70 33.27 29.93 -5.09
CA GLY A 70 32.24 30.30 -4.12
C GLY A 70 30.81 29.98 -4.60
N VAL A 71 30.53 30.11 -5.90
CA VAL A 71 29.23 29.81 -6.51
C VAL A 71 29.05 28.30 -6.69
N ALA A 72 30.10 27.60 -7.12
CA ALA A 72 30.09 26.14 -7.25
C ALA A 72 29.94 25.43 -5.89
N ALA A 73 30.69 25.88 -4.87
CA ALA A 73 30.62 25.34 -3.51
C ALA A 73 29.27 25.65 -2.85
N SER A 74 28.72 26.85 -3.05
CA SER A 74 27.38 27.18 -2.52
C SER A 74 26.27 26.43 -3.25
N ALA A 75 26.34 26.25 -4.57
CA ALA A 75 25.39 25.44 -5.33
C ALA A 75 25.43 23.97 -4.90
N ALA A 76 26.61 23.40 -4.70
CA ALA A 76 26.78 22.04 -4.17
C ALA A 76 26.26 21.92 -2.73
N GLY A 77 26.56 22.90 -1.86
CA GLY A 77 26.08 22.94 -0.49
C GLY A 77 24.55 23.08 -0.38
N ILE A 78 23.94 23.96 -1.17
CA ILE A 78 22.47 24.12 -1.25
C ILE A 78 21.83 22.83 -1.79
N SER A 79 22.40 22.24 -2.84
CA SER A 79 21.91 20.98 -3.39
C SER A 79 21.98 19.84 -2.36
N TYR A 80 23.07 19.77 -1.60
CA TYR A 80 23.22 18.81 -0.50
C TYR A 80 22.18 19.02 0.61
N LEU A 81 21.96 20.27 1.04
CA LEU A 81 20.95 20.61 2.06
C LEU A 81 19.52 20.30 1.58
N VAL A 82 19.20 20.60 0.32
CA VAL A 82 17.90 20.28 -0.27
C VAL A 82 17.70 18.77 -0.38
N LEU A 83 18.73 18.02 -0.81
CA LEU A 83 18.69 16.56 -0.83
C LEU A 83 18.46 15.99 0.57
N GLN A 84 19.22 16.45 1.56
CA GLN A 84 19.09 16.01 2.95
C GLN A 84 17.72 16.37 3.55
N HIS A 85 17.17 17.54 3.22
CA HIS A 85 15.83 17.95 3.62
C HIS A 85 14.75 17.08 2.98
N ASN A 86 14.87 16.77 1.69
CA ASN A 86 13.96 15.89 0.96
C ASN A 86 14.04 14.45 1.48
N GLU A 87 15.22 13.94 1.81
CA GLU A 87 15.40 12.65 2.47
C GLU A 87 14.71 12.61 3.84
N LYS A 88 14.81 13.70 4.62
CA LYS A 88 14.14 13.80 5.91
C LYS A 88 12.62 13.83 5.76
N LEU A 89 12.10 14.62 4.81
CA LEU A 89 10.67 14.67 4.50
C LEU A 89 10.13 13.33 4.02
N THR A 90 10.86 12.63 3.14
CA THR A 90 10.45 11.30 2.65
C THR A 90 10.49 10.25 3.75
N LYS A 91 11.49 10.29 4.65
CA LYS A 91 11.52 9.43 5.85
C LYS A 91 10.34 9.72 6.78
N GLN A 92 10.00 10.99 7.01
CA GLN A 92 8.83 11.37 7.82
C GLN A 92 7.52 10.88 7.18
N LYS A 93 7.32 11.11 5.88
CA LYS A 93 6.14 10.61 5.14
C LYS A 93 6.04 9.09 5.18
N LYS A 94 7.16 8.38 5.04
CA LYS A 94 7.18 6.90 5.18
C LYS A 94 6.79 6.46 6.58
N LEU A 95 7.32 7.11 7.62
CA LEU A 95 6.99 6.78 9.00
C LEU A 95 5.53 7.09 9.35
N GLU A 96 4.97 8.18 8.81
CA GLU A 96 3.55 8.50 8.92
C GLU A 96 2.68 7.49 8.17
N ALA A 97 3.07 7.11 6.95
CA ALA A 97 2.38 6.08 6.17
C ALA A 97 2.45 4.70 6.85
N GLU A 98 3.58 4.33 7.46
CA GLU A 98 3.72 3.09 8.24
C GLU A 98 2.84 3.11 9.50
N LYS A 99 2.76 4.25 10.20
CA LYS A 99 1.85 4.43 11.34
C LYS A 99 0.39 4.30 10.91
N GLN A 100 0.00 4.94 9.80
CA GLN A 100 -1.34 4.84 9.24
C GLN A 100 -1.67 3.42 8.80
N ALA A 101 -0.76 2.74 8.09
CA ALA A 101 -0.93 1.35 7.69
C ALA A 101 -1.05 0.41 8.92
N GLY A 102 -0.33 0.69 10.00
CA GLY A 102 -0.48 -0.03 11.28
C GLY A 102 -1.87 0.13 11.88
N LEU A 103 -2.39 1.36 11.93
CA LEU A 103 -3.73 1.67 12.41
C LEU A 103 -4.83 1.04 11.54
N ASP A 104 -4.68 1.09 10.22
CA ASP A 104 -5.64 0.52 9.28
C ASP A 104 -5.70 -1.00 9.37
N ASN A 105 -4.56 -1.67 9.58
CA ASN A 105 -4.53 -3.11 9.85
C ASN A 105 -5.23 -3.48 11.16
N GLN A 106 -5.07 -2.67 12.21
CA GLN A 106 -5.78 -2.87 13.48
C GLN A 106 -7.28 -2.68 13.32
N ARG A 107 -7.71 -1.60 12.64
CA ARG A 107 -9.11 -1.34 12.30
C ARG A 107 -9.71 -2.50 11.52
N GLN A 108 -9.02 -3.00 10.50
CA GLN A 108 -9.53 -4.10 9.69
C GLN A 108 -9.68 -5.41 10.49
N ARG A 109 -8.77 -5.69 11.43
CA ARG A 109 -8.92 -6.83 12.36
C ARG A 109 -10.11 -6.65 13.29
N PHE A 110 -10.30 -5.44 13.81
CA PHE A 110 -11.42 -5.10 14.67
C PHE A 110 -12.76 -5.26 13.95
N VAL A 111 -12.88 -4.74 12.71
CA VAL A 111 -14.08 -4.87 11.86
C VAL A 111 -14.45 -6.33 11.63
N LYS A 112 -13.47 -7.19 11.31
CA LYS A 112 -13.68 -8.64 11.12
C LYS A 112 -14.16 -9.33 12.41
N GLY A 113 -13.58 -8.95 13.55
CA GLY A 113 -14.04 -9.42 14.86
C GLY A 113 -15.49 -9.02 15.14
N CYS A 114 -15.85 -7.77 14.82
CA CYS A 114 -17.22 -7.26 14.93
C CYS A 114 -18.18 -8.03 14.02
N TYR A 115 -17.79 -8.31 12.77
CA TYR A 115 -18.59 -9.08 11.82
C TYR A 115 -19.05 -10.41 12.40
N LYS A 116 -18.13 -11.22 12.94
CA LYS A 116 -18.48 -12.53 13.52
C LYS A 116 -19.44 -12.40 14.69
N ARG A 117 -19.21 -11.42 15.56
CA ARG A 117 -20.00 -11.20 16.77
C ARG A 117 -21.41 -10.71 16.45
N VAL A 118 -21.52 -9.70 15.59
CA VAL A 118 -22.81 -9.18 15.12
C VAL A 118 -23.54 -10.27 14.34
N GLY A 119 -22.87 -10.99 13.44
CA GLY A 119 -23.46 -12.12 12.74
C GLY A 119 -24.01 -13.19 13.70
N HIS A 120 -23.22 -13.60 14.70
CA HIS A 120 -23.69 -14.56 15.70
C HIS A 120 -24.89 -14.03 16.51
N PHE A 121 -24.89 -12.76 16.88
CA PHE A 121 -26.02 -12.11 17.54
C PHE A 121 -27.28 -12.13 16.66
N LEU A 122 -27.16 -11.76 15.39
CA LEU A 122 -28.28 -11.78 14.45
C LEU A 122 -28.85 -13.20 14.31
N PHE A 123 -27.97 -14.18 14.10
CA PHE A 123 -28.37 -15.59 13.97
C PHE A 123 -29.08 -16.12 15.21
N THR A 124 -28.51 -15.89 16.40
CA THR A 124 -28.97 -16.50 17.64
C THR A 124 -30.17 -15.77 18.25
N ASN A 125 -30.21 -14.43 18.16
CA ASN A 125 -31.18 -13.63 18.91
C ASN A 125 -32.24 -12.95 18.04
N ILE A 126 -31.93 -12.66 16.77
CA ILE A 126 -32.84 -11.93 15.87
C ILE A 126 -33.58 -12.90 14.97
N PHE A 127 -32.86 -13.71 14.19
CA PHE A 127 -33.46 -14.63 13.21
C PHE A 127 -34.09 -15.87 13.85
N THR A 128 -33.82 -16.11 15.14
CA THR A 128 -34.47 -17.16 15.93
C THR A 128 -35.73 -16.63 16.63
N ALA A 129 -36.06 -15.34 16.51
CA ALA A 129 -37.30 -14.81 17.08
C ALA A 129 -38.52 -15.49 16.44
N PRO A 130 -39.54 -15.89 17.23
CA PRO A 130 -40.62 -16.76 16.77
C PRO A 130 -41.47 -16.12 15.66
N ASN A 131 -41.57 -14.80 15.64
CA ASN A 131 -42.32 -14.02 14.67
C ASN A 131 -41.45 -13.44 13.54
N PHE A 132 -40.14 -13.75 13.49
CA PHE A 132 -39.24 -13.14 12.51
C PHE A 132 -39.67 -13.45 11.07
N GLN A 133 -39.94 -14.71 10.78
CA GLN A 133 -40.32 -15.17 9.44
C GLN A 133 -41.67 -14.58 9.01
N ASP A 134 -42.64 -14.53 9.92
CA ASP A 134 -43.96 -13.99 9.63
C ASP A 134 -43.95 -12.47 9.39
N LEU A 135 -43.05 -11.74 10.07
CA LEU A 135 -42.94 -10.29 9.94
C LEU A 135 -42.09 -9.84 8.75
N THR A 136 -41.13 -10.66 8.30
CA THR A 136 -40.15 -10.26 7.28
C THR A 136 -40.23 -11.06 5.98
N SER A 137 -40.94 -12.19 5.96
CA SER A 137 -40.88 -13.18 4.87
C SER A 137 -39.45 -13.66 4.55
N CYS A 138 -38.55 -13.59 5.53
CA CYS A 138 -37.20 -14.12 5.46
C CYS A 138 -37.08 -15.35 6.37
N SER A 139 -36.34 -16.36 5.91
CA SER A 139 -36.06 -17.54 6.72
C SER A 139 -34.76 -17.37 7.50
N ARG A 140 -34.71 -18.02 8.67
CA ARG A 140 -33.46 -18.10 9.43
C ARG A 140 -32.41 -18.85 8.60
N PRO A 141 -31.20 -18.30 8.43
CA PRO A 141 -30.07 -19.02 7.83
C PRO A 141 -29.82 -20.36 8.54
N ILE A 142 -29.32 -21.37 7.84
CA ILE A 142 -29.05 -22.69 8.45
C ILE A 142 -27.85 -22.59 9.39
N ARG A 143 -26.80 -21.89 8.96
CA ARG A 143 -25.61 -21.59 9.75
C ARG A 143 -25.24 -20.11 9.67
N PRO A 144 -24.50 -19.58 10.66
CA PRO A 144 -23.98 -18.22 10.59
C PRO A 144 -23.10 -17.97 9.36
N GLU A 145 -22.35 -18.98 8.89
CA GLU A 145 -21.48 -18.83 7.72
C GLU A 145 -22.26 -18.63 6.41
N ASP A 146 -23.53 -19.08 6.36
CA ASP A 146 -24.38 -18.94 5.17
C ASP A 146 -24.84 -17.48 4.97
N MET A 147 -24.61 -16.61 5.96
CA MET A 147 -24.96 -15.18 5.89
C MET A 147 -23.93 -14.32 5.15
N GLY A 148 -22.76 -14.86 4.82
CA GLY A 148 -21.72 -14.11 4.10
C GLY A 148 -20.32 -14.32 4.68
N ASN A 149 -19.35 -13.59 4.14
CA ASN A 149 -17.94 -13.76 4.43
C ASN A 149 -17.30 -12.48 4.97
N GLU A 150 -16.73 -12.56 6.18
CA GLU A 150 -16.04 -11.44 6.85
C GLU A 150 -14.97 -10.72 6.01
N ARG A 151 -14.37 -11.41 5.02
CA ARG A 151 -13.31 -10.82 4.20
C ARG A 151 -13.83 -9.86 3.14
N LEU A 152 -15.06 -10.08 2.68
CA LEU A 152 -15.69 -9.31 1.60
C LEU A 152 -16.79 -8.40 2.14
N ASP A 153 -17.47 -8.86 3.19
CA ASP A 153 -18.70 -8.25 3.70
C ASP A 153 -18.46 -7.38 4.94
N ALA A 154 -17.23 -7.27 5.42
CA ALA A 154 -16.85 -6.43 6.54
C ALA A 154 -15.78 -5.41 6.13
N TYR A 155 -16.11 -4.13 6.17
CA TYR A 155 -15.20 -3.05 5.78
C TYR A 155 -15.40 -1.78 6.62
N ALA A 156 -14.37 -0.94 6.67
CA ALA A 156 -14.45 0.37 7.31
C ALA A 156 -14.32 1.46 6.24
N LEU A 157 -15.17 2.48 6.30
CA LEU A 157 -15.12 3.64 5.44
C LEU A 157 -15.29 4.89 6.31
N ASN A 158 -14.34 5.83 6.23
CA ASN A 158 -14.39 7.09 6.98
C ASN A 158 -14.60 6.94 8.50
N GLY A 159 -14.01 5.90 9.10
CA GLY A 159 -14.15 5.62 10.54
C GLY A 159 -15.42 4.84 10.92
N VAL A 160 -16.35 4.66 9.98
CA VAL A 160 -17.59 3.88 10.21
C VAL A 160 -17.40 2.46 9.70
N MET A 161 -17.87 1.48 10.47
CA MET A 161 -17.76 0.06 10.11
C MET A 161 -19.07 -0.44 9.51
N TYR A 162 -18.96 -1.10 8.36
CA TYR A 162 -20.06 -1.66 7.62
C TYR A 162 -19.97 -3.18 7.60
N LEU A 163 -21.07 -3.83 7.94
CA LEU A 163 -21.18 -5.29 8.06
C LEU A 163 -22.37 -5.76 7.21
N ARG A 164 -22.10 -6.53 6.17
CA ARG A 164 -23.13 -7.03 5.25
C ARG A 164 -23.50 -8.47 5.55
N PHE A 165 -24.79 -8.76 5.64
CA PHE A 165 -25.31 -10.11 5.87
C PHE A 165 -26.38 -10.44 4.84
N THR A 166 -26.44 -11.71 4.45
CA THR A 166 -27.41 -12.25 3.51
C THR A 166 -28.40 -13.11 4.27
N ILE A 167 -29.69 -12.92 4.01
CA ILE A 167 -30.77 -13.71 4.60
C ILE A 167 -31.60 -14.35 3.49
N PRO A 168 -31.87 -15.66 3.54
CA PRO A 168 -32.71 -16.32 2.55
C PRO A 168 -34.17 -15.86 2.64
N LYS A 169 -34.83 -15.75 1.48
CA LYS A 169 -36.27 -15.48 1.39
C LYS A 169 -37.09 -16.76 1.58
N THR A 170 -38.33 -16.62 2.01
CA THR A 170 -39.32 -17.72 1.98
C THR A 170 -40.24 -17.66 0.77
N THR A 171 -40.29 -16.52 0.08
CA THR A 171 -41.12 -16.26 -1.10
C THR A 171 -40.29 -15.79 -2.28
N SER A 172 -40.82 -15.96 -3.49
CA SER A 172 -40.27 -15.43 -4.74
C SER A 172 -40.68 -13.99 -5.03
N GLU A 173 -41.59 -13.42 -4.23
CA GLU A 173 -42.10 -12.08 -4.41
C GLU A 173 -41.11 -10.99 -3.97
N LEU A 174 -41.34 -9.77 -4.46
CA LEU A 174 -40.60 -8.59 -4.01
C LEU A 174 -41.02 -8.26 -2.58
N LEU A 175 -40.03 -8.05 -1.72
CA LEU A 175 -40.28 -7.76 -0.31
C LEU A 175 -40.21 -6.26 -0.03
N ASP A 176 -41.00 -5.83 0.96
CA ASP A 176 -40.93 -4.46 1.47
C ASP A 176 -39.64 -4.28 2.30
N MET A 177 -38.67 -3.58 1.72
CA MET A 177 -37.37 -3.33 2.33
C MET A 177 -37.47 -2.42 3.56
N GLU A 178 -38.41 -1.49 3.61
CA GLU A 178 -38.60 -0.58 4.75
C GLU A 178 -39.20 -1.31 5.93
N LEU A 179 -40.16 -2.22 5.66
CA LEU A 179 -40.73 -3.10 6.68
C LEU A 179 -39.64 -4.00 7.28
N ILE A 180 -38.87 -4.69 6.44
CA ILE A 180 -37.77 -5.56 6.89
C ILE A 180 -36.77 -4.78 7.73
N ARG A 181 -36.35 -3.60 7.26
CA ARG A 181 -35.43 -2.72 8.00
C ARG A 181 -35.99 -2.38 9.38
N SER A 182 -37.26 -1.98 9.44
CA SER A 182 -37.91 -1.55 10.68
C SER A 182 -38.07 -2.69 11.68
N VAL A 183 -38.47 -3.87 11.22
CA VAL A 183 -38.61 -5.07 12.06
C VAL A 183 -37.26 -5.47 12.63
N ILE A 184 -36.23 -5.54 11.79
CA ILE A 184 -34.88 -5.94 12.23
C ILE A 184 -34.29 -4.91 13.18
N GLN A 185 -34.39 -3.61 12.89
CA GLN A 185 -33.93 -2.57 13.80
C GLN A 185 -34.66 -2.66 15.15
N GLY A 186 -35.99 -2.82 15.15
CA GLY A 186 -36.78 -2.94 16.37
C GLY A 186 -36.41 -4.17 17.22
N LEU A 187 -36.15 -5.32 16.58
CA LEU A 187 -35.67 -6.52 17.25
C LEU A 187 -34.26 -6.33 17.83
N CYS A 188 -33.36 -5.70 17.08
CA CYS A 188 -32.02 -5.36 17.55
C CYS A 188 -32.08 -4.45 18.78
N ASP A 189 -32.88 -3.38 18.72
CA ASP A 189 -33.02 -2.43 19.83
C ASP A 189 -33.57 -3.10 21.08
N LEU A 190 -34.59 -3.95 20.95
CA LEU A 190 -35.13 -4.71 22.06
C LEU A 190 -34.07 -5.62 22.69
N LYS A 191 -33.38 -6.43 21.87
CA LYS A 191 -32.41 -7.41 22.37
C LYS A 191 -31.18 -6.74 22.96
N ILE A 192 -30.67 -5.69 22.35
CA ILE A 192 -29.52 -4.95 22.86
C ILE A 192 -29.87 -4.18 24.14
N LYS A 193 -31.05 -3.54 24.22
CA LYS A 193 -31.47 -2.89 25.47
C LYS A 193 -31.53 -3.87 26.65
N THR A 194 -32.00 -5.10 26.40
CA THR A 194 -32.15 -6.12 27.46
C THR A 194 -30.86 -6.86 27.83
N GLY A 195 -30.01 -7.21 26.86
CA GLY A 195 -28.85 -8.08 27.09
C GLY A 195 -27.50 -7.51 26.68
N GLY A 196 -27.47 -6.35 26.03
CA GLY A 196 -26.28 -5.79 25.39
C GLY A 196 -25.75 -6.65 24.24
N LEU A 197 -24.60 -6.24 23.70
CA LEU A 197 -23.79 -6.98 22.74
C LEU A 197 -22.32 -6.89 23.14
N ALA A 198 -21.94 -7.63 24.19
CA ALA A 198 -20.57 -7.56 24.73
C ALA A 198 -19.50 -8.03 23.71
N PRO A 199 -18.32 -7.39 23.68
CA PRO A 199 -17.89 -6.24 24.50
C PRO A 199 -18.34 -4.87 23.96
N PHE A 200 -19.04 -4.84 22.82
CA PHE A 200 -19.29 -3.64 22.04
C PHE A 200 -20.34 -2.72 22.65
N ILE A 201 -21.47 -3.29 23.09
CA ILE A 201 -22.62 -2.51 23.56
C ILE A 201 -23.04 -3.04 24.92
N ALA A 202 -23.07 -2.19 25.94
CA ALA A 202 -23.61 -2.54 27.24
C ALA A 202 -25.14 -2.58 27.20
N ALA A 203 -25.77 -3.25 28.16
CA ALA A 203 -27.23 -3.18 28.32
C ALA A 203 -27.64 -1.75 28.73
N GLY A 204 -28.83 -1.32 28.30
CA GLY A 204 -29.34 0.03 28.58
C GLY A 204 -29.86 0.73 27.33
N GLU A 205 -29.00 0.97 26.33
CA GLU A 205 -29.39 1.57 25.04
C GLU A 205 -28.50 1.12 23.88
N ASN A 206 -29.11 0.95 22.70
CA ASN A 206 -28.40 0.68 21.46
C ASN A 206 -28.09 2.00 20.73
N GLN A 207 -26.89 2.54 20.92
CA GLN A 207 -26.47 3.79 20.27
C GLN A 207 -25.48 3.58 19.11
N TYR A 208 -25.09 2.33 18.83
CA TYR A 208 -23.95 2.04 17.97
C TYR A 208 -24.26 1.12 16.79
N LEU A 209 -25.29 0.26 16.87
CA LEU A 209 -25.61 -0.70 15.81
C LEU A 209 -26.95 -0.37 15.13
N TYR A 210 -26.88 -0.09 13.83
CA TYR A 210 -28.04 0.31 13.03
C TYR A 210 -28.11 -0.44 11.71
N VAL A 211 -29.32 -0.65 11.18
CA VAL A 211 -29.53 -1.12 9.82
C VAL A 211 -29.49 0.08 8.88
N ASP A 212 -28.47 0.15 8.03
CA ASP A 212 -28.27 1.23 7.07
C ASP A 212 -29.05 0.98 5.78
N LYS A 213 -28.86 -0.20 5.19
CA LYS A 213 -29.45 -0.55 3.89
C LYS A 213 -30.00 -1.96 3.88
N VAL A 214 -31.13 -2.13 3.21
CA VAL A 214 -31.72 -3.44 2.88
C VAL A 214 -31.88 -3.48 1.37
N GLU A 215 -31.36 -4.53 0.73
CA GLU A 215 -31.49 -4.73 -0.71
C GLU A 215 -32.18 -6.05 -0.99
N ASP A 216 -33.22 -5.98 -1.82
CA ASP A 216 -33.96 -7.16 -2.22
C ASP A 216 -33.27 -7.88 -3.39
N MET A 217 -32.91 -9.15 -3.18
CA MET A 217 -32.32 -10.01 -4.22
C MET A 217 -33.33 -11.09 -4.63
N GLN A 218 -33.02 -11.84 -5.69
CA GLN A 218 -33.98 -12.80 -6.24
C GLN A 218 -34.32 -13.94 -5.27
N THR A 219 -33.36 -14.42 -4.49
CA THR A 219 -33.52 -15.54 -3.54
C THR A 219 -33.21 -15.18 -2.09
N SER A 220 -32.72 -13.97 -1.85
CA SER A 220 -32.25 -13.51 -0.55
C SER A 220 -32.49 -12.01 -0.38
N VAL A 221 -32.26 -11.52 0.82
CA VAL A 221 -32.21 -10.11 1.16
C VAL A 221 -30.80 -9.83 1.69
N LEU A 222 -30.19 -8.76 1.22
CA LEU A 222 -28.93 -8.28 1.74
C LEU A 222 -29.19 -7.17 2.76
N LEU A 223 -28.66 -7.32 3.96
CA LEU A 223 -28.69 -6.35 5.02
C LEU A 223 -27.31 -5.74 5.23
N THR A 224 -27.24 -4.43 5.29
CA THR A 224 -26.04 -3.69 5.66
C THR A 224 -26.26 -3.06 7.01
N PHE A 225 -25.48 -3.49 7.99
CA PHE A 225 -25.40 -2.88 9.31
C PHE A 225 -24.26 -1.88 9.34
N VAL A 226 -24.50 -0.79 10.07
CA VAL A 226 -23.50 0.19 10.46
C VAL A 226 -23.23 0.04 11.93
N LEU A 227 -21.94 -0.01 12.25
CA LEU A 227 -21.42 0.00 13.60
C LEU A 227 -20.57 1.26 13.76
N ASP A 228 -21.10 2.23 14.49
CA ASP A 228 -20.44 3.51 14.76
C ASP A 228 -19.70 3.42 16.10
N PHE A 229 -18.36 3.42 16.05
CA PHE A 229 -17.51 3.48 17.23
C PHE A 229 -16.46 4.56 17.04
N ASP A 230 -16.23 5.35 18.08
CA ASP A 230 -15.12 6.30 18.09
C ASP A 230 -13.78 5.56 17.92
N ASP A 231 -12.87 6.14 17.14
CA ASP A 231 -11.51 5.66 16.95
C ASP A 231 -10.78 5.47 18.29
N THR A 232 -11.12 6.26 19.30
CA THR A 232 -10.59 6.12 20.66
C THR A 232 -10.98 4.78 21.30
N TYR A 233 -12.21 4.30 21.07
CA TYR A 233 -12.67 3.01 21.59
C TYR A 233 -11.93 1.85 20.93
N ILE A 234 -11.70 1.91 19.62
CA ILE A 234 -10.94 0.87 18.88
C ILE A 234 -9.51 0.79 19.41
N GLN A 235 -8.87 1.94 19.64
CA GLN A 235 -7.52 2.00 20.20
C GLN A 235 -7.46 1.46 21.63
N GLN A 236 -8.43 1.81 22.48
CA GLN A 236 -8.52 1.30 23.85
C GLN A 236 -8.76 -0.21 23.88
N ALA A 237 -9.66 -0.73 23.05
CA ALA A 237 -9.95 -2.15 22.95
C ALA A 237 -8.72 -2.95 22.46
N ALA A 238 -8.02 -2.42 21.45
CA ALA A 238 -6.76 -3.02 20.97
C ALA A 238 -5.67 -3.00 22.05
N TYR A 239 -5.57 -1.91 22.81
CA TYR A 239 -4.64 -1.80 23.93
C TYR A 239 -4.95 -2.80 25.04
N GLN A 240 -6.22 -2.92 25.45
CA GLN A 240 -6.65 -3.90 26.45
C GLN A 240 -6.37 -5.34 25.99
N GLN A 241 -6.62 -5.64 24.71
CA GLN A 241 -6.33 -6.96 24.16
C GLN A 241 -4.82 -7.25 24.17
N ALA A 242 -3.98 -6.29 23.76
CA ALA A 242 -2.53 -6.42 23.83
C ALA A 242 -2.01 -6.59 25.26
N MET A 243 -2.61 -5.89 26.23
CA MET A 243 -2.28 -6.02 27.65
C MET A 243 -2.68 -7.40 28.18
N ASN A 244 -3.87 -7.90 27.83
CA ASN A 244 -4.32 -9.24 28.22
C ASN A 244 -3.43 -10.34 27.64
N ASP A 245 -3.00 -10.19 26.38
CA ASP A 245 -2.06 -11.12 25.75
C ASP A 245 -0.68 -11.09 26.42
N MET A 246 -0.20 -9.91 26.85
CA MET A 246 1.04 -9.77 27.61
C MET A 246 0.94 -10.44 28.98
N ILE A 247 -0.16 -10.20 29.71
CA ILE A 247 -0.42 -10.82 31.02
C ILE A 247 -0.54 -12.34 30.87
N ALA A 248 -1.23 -12.84 29.84
CA ALA A 248 -1.35 -14.26 29.56
C ALA A 248 0.03 -14.89 29.26
N ARG A 249 0.89 -14.21 28.51
CA ARG A 249 2.27 -14.64 28.28
C ARG A 249 3.08 -14.65 29.56
N GLU A 250 3.04 -13.59 30.37
CA GLU A 250 3.75 -13.51 31.65
C GLU A 250 3.31 -14.64 32.61
N ASN A 251 2.01 -14.94 32.66
CA ASN A 251 1.47 -16.05 33.45
C ASN A 251 1.92 -17.42 32.92
N SER A 252 1.98 -17.60 31.59
CA SER A 252 2.50 -18.83 30.99
C SER A 252 3.99 -19.02 31.27
N GLU A 253 4.78 -17.95 31.24
CA GLU A 253 6.20 -17.96 31.57
C GLU A 253 6.46 -18.21 33.07
N ARG A 254 5.57 -17.72 33.95
CA ARG A 254 5.60 -18.07 35.38
C ARG A 254 5.26 -19.55 35.61
N SER A 255 4.25 -20.11 34.93
CA SER A 255 3.90 -21.54 35.08
C SER A 255 4.98 -22.51 34.60
N LEU A 256 5.90 -22.05 33.74
CA LEU A 256 7.05 -22.84 33.27
C LEU A 256 8.23 -22.83 34.26
N LYS A 257 8.25 -21.92 35.25
CA LYS A 257 9.33 -21.82 36.25
C LYS A 257 9.09 -22.63 37.52
N ASP A 258 7.88 -23.13 37.76
CA ASP A 258 7.48 -23.79 39.01
C ASP A 258 7.59 -25.32 38.98
N ARG A 259 8.36 -25.92 38.05
CA ARG A 259 8.47 -27.39 37.99
C ARG A 259 9.74 -27.99 38.62
N ASP A 260 10.66 -27.15 39.11
CA ASP A 260 11.95 -27.59 39.69
C ASP A 260 12.15 -27.17 41.16
N TYR A 261 11.09 -26.78 41.88
CA TYR A 261 11.12 -26.60 43.34
C TYR A 261 9.99 -27.39 44.00
N ASP A 262 10.21 -28.70 44.14
CA ASP A 262 9.70 -29.57 45.21
C ASP A 262 10.86 -30.42 45.75
#